data_AF-A0AAV5E911-F1
#
_entry.id   AF-A0AAV5E911-F1
#
_cell.length_a   1.000
_cell.length_b   1.000
_cell.length_c   1.000
_cell.angle_alpha   90.00
_cell.angle_beta   90.00
_cell.angle_gamma   90.00
#
_symmetry.space_group_name_H-M   'P 1'
#
loop_
_entity.id
_entity.type
_entity.pdbx_description
1 polymer ?
#
loop_
_entity_poly.entity_id
_entity_poly.type
_entity_poly.pdbx_seq_one_letter_code
_entity_poly.pdbx_strand_id
1 'polypeptide(L)'
;MVKIMRAFLWQGTDDVQSGKCLVAWSAVQRPLELGGLGVPNITLFGKALRLQWLWQARTEPDSTAARLPDATDKNMSDFFRASLQTELGDGSQIKF
;
A
#
# COMPACT_ATOMS: atom_id res chain seq x y z
N MET A 1 31.74 1.79 11.42
CA MET A 1 30.39 2.30 11.77
C MET A 1 29.26 1.57 11.03
N VAL A 2 29.21 1.61 9.68
CA VAL A 2 28.14 0.95 8.89
C VAL A 2 28.03 -0.56 9.13
N LYS A 3 29.15 -1.25 9.34
CA LYS A 3 29.18 -2.71 9.61
C LYS A 3 28.47 -3.08 10.93
N ILE A 4 28.72 -2.29 11.98
CA ILE A 4 28.12 -2.48 13.31
C ILE A 4 26.62 -2.15 13.28
N MET A 5 26.23 -1.06 12.60
CA MET A 5 24.81 -0.71 12.42
C MET A 5 24.04 -1.79 11.67
N ARG A 6 24.63 -2.38 10.62
CA ARG A 6 24.02 -3.53 9.92
C ARG A 6 23.97 -4.75 10.82
N ALA A 7 25.00 -5.01 11.62
CA ALA A 7 25.01 -6.16 12.52
C ALA A 7 23.93 -6.07 13.61
N PHE A 8 23.80 -4.89 14.21
CA PHE A 8 22.73 -4.58 15.15
C PHE A 8 21.34 -4.71 14.52
N LEU A 9 21.09 -4.04 13.39
CA LEU A 9 19.76 -3.98 12.78
C LEU A 9 19.28 -5.33 12.22
N TRP A 10 20.20 -6.15 11.70
CA TRP A 10 19.84 -7.36 10.96
C TRP A 10 20.07 -8.67 11.74
N GLN A 11 20.84 -8.65 12.82
CA GLN A 11 21.22 -9.88 13.53
C GLN A 11 21.29 -9.75 15.06
N GLY A 12 21.24 -8.52 15.62
CA GLY A 12 21.33 -8.28 17.06
C GLY A 12 22.70 -8.61 17.66
N THR A 13 23.73 -8.75 16.83
CA THR A 13 25.11 -9.11 17.21
C THR A 13 26.11 -8.10 16.66
N ASP A 14 27.36 -8.14 17.15
CA ASP A 14 28.43 -7.24 16.68
C ASP A 14 29.11 -7.70 15.38
N ASP A 15 28.81 -8.91 14.91
CA ASP A 15 29.34 -9.47 13.66
C ASP A 15 28.22 -10.03 12.77
N VAL A 16 28.42 -9.95 11.45
CA VAL A 16 27.51 -10.48 10.43
C VAL A 16 28.29 -11.38 9.48
N GLN A 17 27.92 -12.65 9.46
CA GLN A 17 28.31 -13.54 8.38
C GLN A 17 27.41 -13.26 7.17
N SER A 18 28.02 -12.96 6.02
CA SER A 18 27.33 -12.71 4.76
C SER A 18 26.31 -13.83 4.48
N GLY A 19 25.03 -13.47 4.32
CA GLY A 19 23.95 -14.42 4.02
C GLY A 19 22.91 -14.63 5.13
N LYS A 20 23.08 -14.09 6.35
CA LYS A 20 22.11 -14.26 7.47
C LYS A 20 21.08 -13.13 7.61
N CYS A 21 21.09 -12.11 6.76
CA CYS A 21 20.26 -10.90 6.88
C CYS A 21 18.85 -11.00 6.24
N LEU A 22 18.15 -12.13 6.39
CA LEU A 22 16.77 -12.23 5.90
C LEU A 22 15.79 -11.91 7.04
N VAL A 23 15.38 -10.65 7.15
CA VAL A 23 14.27 -10.27 8.01
C VAL A 23 12.97 -10.37 7.22
N ALA A 24 12.00 -11.11 7.75
CA ALA A 24 10.68 -11.20 7.16
C ALA A 24 10.06 -9.80 7.08
N TRP A 25 9.72 -9.35 5.86
CA TRP A 25 9.16 -8.01 5.63
C TRP A 25 7.85 -7.78 6.41
N SER A 26 7.08 -8.85 6.62
CA SER A 26 5.88 -8.84 7.46
C SER A 26 6.16 -8.53 8.94
N ALA A 27 7.36 -8.80 9.45
CA ALA A 27 7.77 -8.43 10.80
C ALA A 27 8.22 -6.95 10.87
N VAL A 28 8.93 -6.47 9.86
CA VAL A 28 9.35 -5.06 9.73
C VAL A 28 8.15 -4.13 9.69
N GLN A 29 7.07 -4.55 9.02
CA GLN A 29 5.85 -3.76 8.85
C GLN A 29 4.96 -3.67 10.09
N ARG A 30 5.22 -4.47 11.13
CA ARG A 30 4.42 -4.42 12.35
C ARG A 30 4.65 -3.10 13.09
N PRO A 31 3.62 -2.54 13.75
CA PRO A 31 3.77 -1.40 14.66
C PRO A 31 4.87 -1.64 15.70
N LEU A 32 5.48 -0.55 16.19
CA LEU A 32 6.51 -0.60 17.24
C LEU A 32 6.00 -1.32 18.50
N GLU A 33 4.74 -1.07 18.87
CA GLU A 33 4.07 -1.71 20.02
C GLU A 33 3.95 -3.23 19.89
N LEU A 34 4.00 -3.75 18.66
CA LEU A 34 3.92 -5.18 18.35
C LEU A 34 5.30 -5.77 17.98
N GLY A 35 6.38 -5.07 18.30
CA GLY A 35 7.76 -5.52 18.10
C GLY A 35 8.26 -5.43 16.65
N GLY A 36 7.60 -4.65 15.79
CA GLY A 36 8.10 -4.35 14.44
C GLY A 36 8.82 -3.00 14.35
N LEU A 37 9.17 -2.61 13.13
CA LEU A 37 9.82 -1.31 12.84
C LEU A 37 8.82 -0.21 12.45
N GLY A 38 7.52 -0.51 12.39
CA GLY A 38 6.48 0.45 12.01
C GLY A 38 6.57 0.92 10.56
N VAL A 39 7.30 0.21 9.69
CA VAL A 39 7.45 0.61 8.29
C VAL A 39 6.15 0.36 7.54
N PRO A 40 5.59 1.37 6.84
CA PRO A 40 4.36 1.18 6.07
C PRO A 40 4.50 0.08 5.02
N ASN A 41 3.43 -0.72 4.85
CA ASN A 41 3.39 -1.67 3.75
C ASN A 41 3.18 -0.93 2.42
N ILE A 42 4.27 -0.76 1.67
CA ILE A 42 4.27 -0.04 0.38
C ILE A 42 3.27 -0.63 -0.61
N THR A 43 3.09 -1.95 -0.62
CA THR A 43 2.11 -2.61 -1.50
C THR A 43 0.68 -2.25 -1.12
N LEU A 44 0.34 -2.26 0.17
CA LEU A 44 -0.99 -1.85 0.66
C LEU A 44 -1.21 -0.35 0.46
N PHE A 45 -0.19 0.47 0.75
CA PHE A 45 -0.24 1.90 0.54
C PHE A 45 -0.47 2.25 -0.93
N GLY A 46 0.26 1.59 -1.84
CA GLY A 46 0.05 1.73 -3.28
C GLY A 46 -1.36 1.34 -3.71
N LYS A 47 -1.90 0.23 -3.19
CA LYS A 47 -3.30 -0.16 -3.44
C LYS A 47 -4.30 0.89 -2.94
N ALA A 48 -4.12 1.41 -1.73
CA ALA A 48 -5.00 2.43 -1.17
C ALA A 48 -5.00 3.71 -2.03
N LEU A 49 -3.83 4.16 -2.48
CA LEU A 49 -3.70 5.32 -3.36
C LEU A 49 -4.43 5.11 -4.70
N ARG A 50 -4.30 3.92 -5.28
CA ARG A 50 -5.01 3.55 -6.51
C ARG A 50 -6.53 3.54 -6.33
N LEU A 51 -7.05 3.06 -5.19
CA LEU A 51 -8.48 3.17 -4.87
C LEU A 51 -8.93 4.62 -4.80
N GLN A 52 -8.12 5.48 -4.19
CA GLN A 52 -8.42 6.90 -4.09
C GLN A 52 -8.47 7.55 -5.48
N TRP A 53 -7.57 7.18 -6.39
CA TRP A 53 -7.62 7.65 -7.78
C TRP A 53 -8.82 7.12 -8.54
N LEU A 54 -9.17 5.83 -8.40
CA LEU A 54 -10.37 5.25 -9.00
C LEU A 54 -11.65 5.92 -8.49
N TRP A 55 -11.67 6.30 -7.21
CA TRP A 55 -12.74 7.08 -6.62
C TRP A 55 -12.83 8.47 -7.26
N GLN A 56 -11.72 9.22 -7.27
CA GLN A 56 -11.66 10.56 -7.85
C GLN A 56 -12.04 10.57 -9.33
N ALA A 57 -11.58 9.58 -10.10
CA ALA A 57 -11.92 9.44 -11.51
C ALA A 57 -13.42 9.26 -11.76
N ARG A 58 -14.17 8.71 -10.79
CA ARG A 58 -15.62 8.52 -10.89
C ARG A 58 -16.42 9.72 -10.40
N THR A 59 -15.96 10.40 -9.35
CA THR A 59 -16.67 11.58 -8.79
C THR A 59 -16.36 12.86 -9.56
N GLU A 60 -15.13 12.99 -10.06
CA GLU A 60 -14.59 14.18 -10.72
C GLU A 60 -13.88 13.76 -12.01
N PRO A 61 -14.62 13.56 -13.11
CA PRO A 61 -14.04 13.09 -14.37
C PRO A 61 -12.99 14.06 -14.96
N ASP A 62 -13.02 15.34 -14.58
CA ASP A 62 -12.03 16.34 -14.99
C ASP A 62 -10.76 16.36 -14.12
N SER A 63 -10.70 15.56 -13.05
CA SER A 63 -9.54 15.48 -12.17
C SER A 63 -8.31 14.94 -12.91
N THR A 64 -7.13 15.45 -12.56
CA THR A 64 -5.85 14.92 -13.07
C THR A 64 -5.64 13.46 -12.70
N ALA A 65 -6.26 12.98 -11.61
CA ALA A 65 -6.25 11.57 -11.22
C ALA A 65 -7.01 10.66 -12.21
N ALA A 66 -8.07 11.17 -12.87
CA ALA A 66 -8.81 10.44 -13.90
C ALA A 66 -7.97 10.16 -15.15
N ARG A 67 -6.90 10.95 -15.35
CA ARG A 67 -5.97 10.84 -16.47
C ARG A 67 -4.80 9.90 -16.21
N LEU A 68 -4.69 9.36 -15.00
CA LEU A 68 -3.65 8.39 -14.65
C LEU A 68 -4.00 7.02 -15.26
N PRO A 69 -3.02 6.32 -15.85
CA PRO A 69 -3.20 4.99 -16.41
C PRO A 69 -3.26 3.94 -15.29
N ASP A 70 -4.32 3.96 -14.48
CA ASP A 70 -4.52 3.02 -13.36
C ASP A 70 -5.81 2.18 -13.50
N ALA A 71 -6.68 2.54 -14.45
CA ALA A 71 -7.98 1.88 -14.66
C ALA A 71 -7.90 0.45 -15.24
N THR A 72 -6.70 -0.06 -15.55
CA THR A 72 -6.53 -1.33 -16.29
C THR A 72 -6.23 -2.53 -15.39
N ASP A 73 -5.96 -2.35 -14.09
CA ASP A 73 -5.75 -3.47 -13.17
C ASP A 73 -7.09 -4.08 -12.75
N LYS A 74 -7.41 -5.27 -13.31
CA LYS A 74 -8.63 -6.01 -13.01
C LYS A 74 -8.78 -6.30 -11.51
N ASN A 75 -7.69 -6.64 -10.82
CA ASN A 75 -7.75 -6.92 -9.38
C ASN A 75 -8.12 -5.66 -8.59
N MET A 76 -7.62 -4.51 -9.03
CA MET A 76 -7.88 -3.22 -8.39
C MET A 76 -9.33 -2.79 -8.58
N SER A 77 -9.86 -2.96 -9.78
CA SER A 77 -11.27 -2.66 -10.10
C SER A 77 -12.24 -3.61 -9.40
N ASP A 78 -11.94 -4.90 -9.32
CA ASP A 78 -12.74 -5.87 -8.56
C ASP A 78 -12.72 -5.55 -7.06
N PHE A 79 -11.54 -5.22 -6.51
CA PHE A 79 -11.41 -4.79 -5.11
C PHE A 79 -12.20 -3.50 -4.83
N PHE A 80 -12.11 -2.52 -5.73
CA PHE A 80 -12.87 -1.27 -5.65
C PHE A 80 -14.39 -1.51 -5.67
N ARG A 81 -14.88 -2.37 -6.59
CA ARG A 81 -16.30 -2.74 -6.69
C ARG A 81 -16.81 -3.49 -5.47
N ALA A 82 -15.99 -4.35 -4.86
CA ALA A 82 -16.36 -5.08 -3.66
C ALA A 82 -16.35 -4.19 -2.41
N SER A 83 -15.53 -3.14 -2.38
CA SER A 83 -15.32 -2.28 -1.21
C SER A 83 -16.30 -1.10 -1.11
N LEU A 84 -17.01 -0.77 -2.20
CA LEU A 84 -17.90 0.39 -2.25
C LEU A 84 -19.35 -0.05 -2.46
N GLN A 85 -20.25 0.51 -1.64
CA GLN A 85 -21.68 0.45 -1.87
C GLN A 85 -22.08 1.67 -2.71
N THR A 86 -22.60 1.42 -3.91
CA THR A 86 -23.16 2.45 -4.77
C THR A 86 -24.66 2.52 -4.56
N GLU A 87 -25.16 3.64 -4.03
CA GLU A 87 -26.58 3.98 -4.14
C GLU A 87 -26.83 4.59 -5.53
N LEU A 88 -27.74 3.97 -6.26
CA LEU A 88 -28.09 4.41 -7.61
C LEU A 88 -29.09 5.58 -7.48
N GLY A 89 -28.61 6.81 -7.71
CA GLY A 89 -29.49 7.98 -7.95
C GLY A 89 -30.24 7.90 -9.28
N ASP A 90 -30.72 9.04 -9.80
CA ASP A 90 -31.64 9.22 -10.95
C ASP A 90 -31.10 8.78 -12.34
N GLY A 91 -30.51 7.59 -12.45
CA GLY A 91 -30.32 6.84 -13.69
C GLY A 91 -29.29 7.38 -14.69
N SER A 92 -28.82 8.62 -14.58
CA SER A 92 -27.88 9.22 -15.54
C SER A 92 -26.42 9.15 -15.08
N GLN A 93 -26.17 9.29 -13.78
CA GLN A 93 -24.86 9.08 -13.16
C GLN A 93 -25.02 8.56 -11.74
N ILE A 94 -24.15 7.63 -11.34
CA ILE A 94 -24.07 7.14 -9.97
C ILE A 94 -23.36 8.20 -9.14
N LYS A 95 -24.10 8.90 -8.27
CA LYS A 95 -23.55 9.88 -7.32
C LYS A 95 -23.81 9.38 -5.90
N PHE A 96 -22.84 9.62 -5.02
CA PHE A 96 -22.86 9.27 -3.60
C PHE A 96 -23.27 10.48 -2.76
#